data_AF-A0AAW7YS88-F1
#
_entry.id   AF-A0AAW7YS88-F1
#
_cell.length_a   1.000
_cell.length_b   1.000
_cell.length_c   1.000
_cell.angle_alpha   90.00
_cell.angle_beta   90.00
_cell.angle_gamma   90.00
#
_symmetry.space_group_name_H-M   'P 1'
#
loop_
_entity.id
_entity.type
_entity.pdbx_description
1 polymer ?
#
loop_
_entity_poly.entity_id
_entity_poly.type
_entity_poly.pdbx_seq_one_letter_code
_entity_poly.pdbx_strand_id
1 'polypeptide(L)'
;LNPKRKTIGIRVPDNKIALAMLEELGEPLMSSSLILPGNDLTESDPEQIRDDLEHQVDLIINGGYLGEQPTTVVDLSEDEPEVLRSGAGDTSPFE
;
A
#
# COMPACT_ATOMS: atom_id res chain seq x y z
N LEU A 1 -6.45 -15.11 -9.81
CA LEU A 1 -5.06 -15.42 -10.22
C LEU A 1 -4.45 -14.14 -10.77
N ASN A 2 -3.42 -13.60 -10.12
CA ASN A 2 -2.72 -12.42 -10.61
C ASN A 2 -1.93 -12.81 -11.87
N PRO A 3 -2.18 -12.18 -13.03
CA PRO A 3 -1.45 -12.49 -14.26
C PRO A 3 0.05 -12.23 -14.05
N LYS A 4 0.91 -13.08 -14.64
CA LYS A 4 2.37 -12.86 -14.62
C LYS A 4 2.68 -11.56 -15.37
N ARG A 5 2.90 -10.48 -14.63
CA ARG A 5 3.44 -9.22 -15.13
C ARG A 5 4.95 -9.21 -14.90
N LYS A 6 5.70 -8.60 -15.83
CA LYS A 6 7.15 -8.37 -15.69
C LYS A 6 7.45 -7.05 -14.96
N THR A 7 6.42 -6.39 -14.42
CA THR A 7 6.48 -5.14 -13.67
C THR A 7 6.17 -5.38 -12.20
N ILE A 8 6.67 -4.49 -11.34
CA ILE A 8 6.43 -4.50 -9.90
C ILE A 8 6.16 -3.08 -9.42
N GLY A 9 5.21 -2.92 -8.50
CA GLY A 9 4.96 -1.63 -7.85
C GLY A 9 6.06 -1.33 -6.85
N ILE A 10 6.63 -0.12 -6.91
CA ILE A 10 7.60 0.38 -5.92
C ILE A 10 6.94 1.54 -5.17
N ARG A 11 7.09 1.56 -3.85
CA ARG A 11 6.59 2.62 -2.98
C ARG A 11 7.64 2.97 -1.93
N VAL A 12 7.85 4.27 -1.72
CA VAL A 12 8.55 4.80 -0.56
C VAL A 12 7.48 5.35 0.41
N PRO A 13 7.29 4.78 1.60
CA PRO A 13 6.26 5.23 2.54
C PRO A 13 6.72 6.48 3.30
N ASP A 14 5.81 7.45 3.46
CA ASP A 14 5.97 8.55 4.42
C ASP A 14 5.34 8.17 5.77
N ASN A 15 5.91 7.16 6.43
CA ASN A 15 5.46 6.68 7.73
C ASN A 15 6.64 6.18 8.56
N LYS A 16 6.78 6.69 9.80
CA LYS A 16 7.93 6.40 10.66
C LYS A 16 8.04 4.92 11.06
N ILE A 17 6.93 4.23 11.28
CA ILE A 17 6.91 2.81 11.66
C ILE A 17 7.39 1.98 10.47
N ALA A 18 6.83 2.21 9.28
CA ALA A 18 7.24 1.50 8.07
C ALA A 18 8.71 1.74 7.72
N LEU A 19 9.19 2.98 7.87
CA LEU A 19 10.61 3.32 7.64
C LEU A 19 11.54 2.63 8.64
N ALA A 20 11.18 2.60 9.94
CA ALA A 20 11.98 1.90 10.94
C ALA A 20 12.04 0.38 10.69
N MET A 21 10.95 -0.22 10.21
CA MET A 21 10.94 -1.64 9.82
C MET A 21 11.86 -1.91 8.63
N LEU A 22 11.85 -1.05 7.61
CA LEU A 22 12.74 -1.17 6.45
C LEU A 22 14.21 -0.97 6.84
N GLU A 23 14.49 -0.04 7.75
CA GLU A 23 15.84 0.19 8.27
C GLU A 23 16.39 -1.03 9.01
N GLU A 24 15.58 -1.65 9.88
CA GLU A 24 15.97 -2.87 10.60
C GLU A 24 16.10 -4.08 9.65
N LEU A 25 15.21 -4.20 8.68
CA LEU A 25 15.23 -5.30 7.70
C LEU A 25 16.43 -5.22 6.76
N GLY A 26 16.87 -4.01 6.39
CA GLY A 26 18.03 -3.77 5.53
C GLY A 26 17.79 -4.05 4.03
N GLU A 27 16.56 -4.36 3.63
CA GLU A 27 16.16 -4.65 2.25
C GLU A 27 14.68 -4.26 1.99
N PRO A 28 14.22 -4.23 0.72
CA PRO A 28 12.82 -3.93 0.41
C PRO A 28 11.83 -4.95 0.99
N LEU A 29 10.72 -4.45 1.53
CA LEU A 29 9.62 -5.28 2.02
C LEU A 29 8.56 -5.48 0.93
N MET A 30 8.28 -6.74 0.57
CA MET A 30 7.14 -7.08 -0.28
C MET A 30 5.83 -6.79 0.46
N SER A 31 4.96 -6.00 -0.14
CA SER A 31 3.71 -5.55 0.51
C SER A 31 2.60 -5.29 -0.51
N SER A 32 1.38 -5.13 -0.01
CA SER A 32 0.22 -4.63 -0.74
C SER A 32 -0.58 -3.67 0.14
N SER A 33 -1.41 -2.82 -0.46
CA SER A 33 -2.44 -2.10 0.30
C SER A 33 -3.38 -3.10 0.97
N LEU A 34 -3.73 -2.87 2.24
CA LEU A 34 -4.73 -3.66 2.94
C LEU A 34 -6.12 -3.17 2.54
N ILE A 35 -6.66 -3.75 1.48
CA ILE A 35 -8.01 -3.50 0.96
C ILE A 35 -8.72 -4.85 0.97
N LEU A 36 -9.78 -4.99 1.77
CA LEU A 36 -10.51 -6.25 1.88
C LEU A 36 -11.39 -6.52 0.64
N PRO A 37 -11.76 -7.79 0.38
CA PRO A 37 -12.60 -8.13 -0.77
C PRO A 37 -13.94 -7.39 -0.75
N GLY A 38 -14.23 -6.68 -1.86
CA GLY A 38 -15.45 -5.88 -1.99
C GLY A 38 -15.31 -4.42 -1.56
N ASN A 39 -14.14 -4.02 -1.04
CA ASN A 39 -13.82 -2.64 -0.69
C ASN A 39 -12.94 -1.98 -1.76
N ASP A 40 -13.07 -0.67 -1.89
CA ASP A 40 -12.19 0.18 -2.72
C ASP A 40 -11.25 1.07 -1.85
N LEU A 41 -11.51 1.10 -0.54
CA LEU A 41 -10.78 1.86 0.46
C LEU A 41 -9.85 0.96 1.27
N THR A 42 -8.77 1.54 1.79
CA THR A 42 -7.88 0.82 2.70
C THR A 42 -8.45 0.78 4.10
N GLU A 43 -8.22 -0.32 4.81
CA GLU A 43 -8.56 -0.43 6.23
C GLU A 43 -7.78 0.59 7.07
N SER A 44 -8.47 1.27 7.99
CA SER A 44 -7.96 2.45 8.71
C SER A 44 -8.00 2.32 10.24
N ASP A 45 -8.93 1.52 10.78
CA ASP A 45 -9.11 1.29 12.21
C ASP A 45 -8.31 0.06 12.66
N PRO A 46 -7.29 0.21 13.52
CA PRO A 46 -6.46 -0.90 13.95
C PRO A 46 -7.21 -1.95 14.79
N GLU A 47 -8.29 -1.59 15.50
CA GLU A 47 -9.08 -2.55 16.27
C GLU A 47 -9.96 -3.39 15.32
N GLN A 48 -10.57 -2.76 14.31
CA GLN A 48 -11.32 -3.48 13.27
C GLN A 48 -10.40 -4.43 12.47
N ILE A 49 -9.21 -3.95 12.08
CA ILE A 49 -8.20 -4.80 11.41
C ILE A 49 -7.86 -6.02 12.25
N ARG A 50 -7.73 -5.86 13.58
CA ARG A 50 -7.47 -6.96 14.49
C ARG A 50 -8.65 -7.92 14.55
N ASP A 51 -9.85 -7.42 14.78
CA ASP A 51 -11.05 -8.25 14.87
C ASP A 51 -11.26 -9.11 13.61
N ASP A 52 -10.92 -8.58 12.43
CA ASP A 52 -11.10 -9.26 11.15
C ASP A 52 -9.94 -10.22 10.79
N LEU A 53 -8.70 -9.89 11.19
CA LEU A 53 -7.49 -10.52 10.64
C LEU A 53 -6.55 -11.18 11.67
N GLU A 54 -6.83 -11.11 12.98
CA GLU A 54 -5.92 -11.62 14.02
C GLU A 54 -5.62 -13.13 13.96
N HIS A 55 -6.40 -13.89 13.20
CA HIS A 55 -6.18 -15.33 13.00
C HIS A 55 -5.58 -15.66 11.62
N GLN A 56 -5.36 -14.66 10.78
CA GLN A 56 -4.93 -14.77 9.38
C GLN A 56 -3.52 -14.23 9.17
N VAL A 57 -3.00 -13.44 10.12
CA VAL A 57 -1.66 -12.87 10.08
C VAL A 57 -0.90 -13.13 11.38
N ASP A 58 0.43 -13.21 11.29
CA ASP A 58 1.29 -13.46 12.46
C ASP A 58 1.44 -12.24 13.38
N LEU A 59 1.29 -11.02 12.83
CA LEU A 59 1.51 -9.76 13.54
C LEU A 59 0.65 -8.63 12.99
N ILE A 60 0.08 -7.84 13.89
CA ILE A 60 -0.55 -6.55 13.60
C ILE A 60 0.16 -5.48 14.43
N ILE A 61 0.61 -4.41 13.78
CA ILE A 61 1.24 -3.27 14.43
C ILE A 61 0.23 -2.12 14.47
N ASN A 62 -0.23 -1.77 15.68
CA ASN A 62 -1.13 -0.64 15.87
C ASN A 62 -0.35 0.68 15.75
N GLY A 63 -0.52 1.36 14.61
CA GLY A 63 0.05 2.68 14.32
C GLY A 63 -0.94 3.84 14.51
N GLY A 64 -2.10 3.60 15.15
CA GLY A 64 -3.22 4.52 15.23
C GLY A 64 -4.13 4.48 14.00
N TYR A 65 -5.09 5.41 13.96
CA TYR A 65 -6.03 5.59 12.86
C TYR A 65 -5.36 6.24 11.65
N LEU A 66 -5.52 5.63 10.47
CA LEU A 66 -4.89 6.09 9.22
C LEU A 66 -5.93 6.58 8.20
N GLY A 67 -5.46 7.21 7.12
CA GLY A 67 -6.33 7.57 6.00
C GLY A 67 -6.75 6.35 5.18
N GLU A 68 -7.99 6.33 4.73
CA GLU A 68 -8.59 5.25 3.92
C GLU A 68 -8.26 5.35 2.44
N GLN A 69 -7.78 6.52 2.00
CA GLN A 69 -7.47 6.75 0.59
C GLN A 69 -6.16 6.05 0.22
N PRO A 70 -6.17 5.13 -0.76
CA PRO A 70 -4.96 4.43 -1.17
C PRO A 70 -3.97 5.38 -1.87
N THR A 71 -2.75 4.90 -2.11
CA THR A 71 -1.77 5.66 -2.91
C THR A 71 -2.22 5.79 -4.35
N THR A 72 -1.86 6.92 -4.97
CA THR A 72 -1.83 7.05 -6.42
C THR A 72 -0.86 6.01 -7.00
N VAL A 73 -1.25 5.39 -8.10
CA VAL A 73 -0.44 4.41 -8.84
C VAL A 73 -0.23 4.95 -10.24
N VAL A 74 1.04 5.13 -10.59
CA VAL A 74 1.48 5.55 -11.92
C VAL A 74 2.29 4.41 -12.52
N ASP A 75 1.91 3.96 -13.72
CA ASP A 75 2.74 3.08 -14.52
C ASP A 75 3.81 3.91 -15.22
N LEU A 76 5.06 3.45 -15.10
CA LEU A 76 6.24 4.05 -15.70
C LEU A 76 7.01 3.01 -16.54
N SER A 77 6.37 1.90 -16.92
CA SER A 77 7.03 0.85 -17.70
C SER A 77 7.13 1.14 -19.20
N GLU A 78 6.32 2.08 -19.68
CA GLU A 78 6.30 2.54 -21.08
C GLU A 78 6.90 3.96 -21.18
N ASP A 79 6.98 4.50 -22.40
CA ASP A 79 7.60 5.82 -22.66
C ASP A 79 6.83 7.00 -22.05
N GLU A 80 5.51 6.87 -21.88
CA GLU A 80 4.64 7.90 -21.29
C GLU A 80 4.05 7.38 -19.96
N PRO A 81 4.04 8.20 -18.88
CA PRO A 81 3.39 7.82 -17.62
C PRO A 81 1.89 7.56 -17.79
N GLU A 82 1.37 6.51 -17.16
CA GLU A 82 -0.07 6.22 -17.13
C GLU A 82 -0.58 6.21 -15.69
N VAL A 83 -1.57 7.05 -15.36
CA VAL A 83 -2.23 7.00 -14.04
C VAL A 83 -3.19 5.82 -13.97
N LEU A 84 -2.75 4.72 -13.34
CA LEU A 84 -3.56 3.51 -13.16
C LEU A 84 -4.59 3.64 -12.02
N ARG A 85 -4.30 4.48 -11.03
CA ARG A 85 -5.20 4.76 -9.90
C ARG A 85 -4.92 6.15 -9.35
N SER A 86 -5.92 7.02 -9.30
CA SER A 86 -5.87 8.28 -8.57
C SER A 86 -6.17 8.03 -7.09
N GLY A 87 -5.21 8.35 -6.22
CA GLY A 87 -5.30 8.17 -4.77
C GLY A 87 -4.89 9.44 -4.04
N ALA A 88 -4.22 9.29 -2.90
CA ALA A 88 -3.82 10.42 -2.06
C ALA A 88 -2.67 11.29 -2.65
N GLY A 89 -1.99 10.83 -3.70
CA GLY A 89 -0.90 11.57 -4.35
C GLY A 89 -1.40 12.41 -5.52
N ASP A 90 -0.85 13.62 -5.68
CA ASP A 90 -1.16 14.50 -6.81
C ASP A 90 -0.78 13.85 -8.14
N THR A 91 -1.73 13.80 -9.08
CA THR A 91 -1.54 13.23 -10.43
C THR A 91 -1.06 14.26 -11.45
N SER A 92 -1.16 15.56 -11.15
CA SER A 92 -0.80 16.63 -12.09
C SER A 92 0.60 16.53 -12.73
N PRO A 93 1.65 15.96 -12.08
CA PRO A 93 2.95 15.79 -12.72
C PRO A 93 3.03 14.69 -13.80
N PHE A 94 1.97 13.88 -13.94
CA PHE A 94 1.94 12.68 -14.78
C PHE A 94 0.80 12.72 -15.82
N GLU A 95 0.15 13.87 -15.98
CA GLU A 95 -0.95 14.14 -16.92
C GLU A 95 -0.51 15.04 -18.09
#